data_AF-A0A7R8ZUS7-F1
#
_entry.id   AF-A0A7R8ZUS7-F1
#
_cell.length_a   1.000
_cell.length_b   1.000
_cell.length_c   1.000
_cell.angle_alpha   90.00
_cell.angle_beta   90.00
_cell.angle_gamma   90.00
#
_symmetry.space_group_name_H-M   'P 1'
#
loop_
_entity.id
_entity.type
_entity.pdbx_description
1 polymer ?
#
loop_
_entity_poly.entity_id
_entity_poly.type
_entity_poly.pdbx_seq_one_letter_code
_entity_poly.pdbx_strand_id
1 'polypeptide(L)'
;MKSHVSKRNLEQTMQFVTAELRPKATHERLNNQREVDSVKTESEKMITLSLENYINALMVSKDDVDLNIFRFVYLWMQWLRDAGWRQRELSNLDKIPFHKFLPVLRQMMENMAGGDATSTQIRQVIGALLIDFEARCSSMAPANARLTECVPPAENVAKQHPHHAVPLLLAHANTDRDCSSPTPGPEANASQRTGSPTTAVAMDILNKLKEVPELKELVRQWETMVSAMINAVDPSDSPLSMDGEEQDE
;
A
#
# COMPACT_ATOMS: atom_id res chain seq x y z
N MET A 1 25.86 -8.43 70.73
CA MET A 1 25.67 -9.75 70.08
C MET A 1 24.25 -10.04 69.58
N LYS A 2 23.16 -9.62 70.27
CA LYS A 2 21.77 -9.90 69.81
C LYS A 2 21.37 -9.26 68.46
N SER A 3 21.92 -8.08 68.13
CA SER A 3 21.62 -7.35 66.88
C SER A 3 22.09 -8.06 65.59
N HIS A 4 23.22 -8.77 65.63
CA HIS A 4 23.75 -9.45 64.43
C HIS A 4 23.03 -10.76 64.08
N VAL A 5 22.46 -11.45 65.07
CA VAL A 5 21.69 -12.67 64.84
C VAL A 5 20.34 -12.37 64.17
N SER A 6 19.72 -11.25 64.56
CA SER A 6 18.45 -10.80 63.97
C SER A 6 18.59 -10.39 62.50
N LYS A 7 19.71 -9.77 62.11
CA LYS A 7 19.96 -9.39 60.70
C LYS A 7 20.16 -10.61 59.80
N ARG A 8 20.91 -11.62 60.24
CA ARG A 8 21.13 -12.85 59.45
C ARG A 8 19.83 -13.65 59.21
N ASN A 9 18.97 -13.75 60.23
CA ASN A 9 17.68 -14.43 60.08
C ASN A 9 16.76 -13.69 59.09
N LEU A 10 16.78 -12.35 59.10
CA LEU A 10 15.99 -11.54 58.17
C LEU A 10 16.50 -11.69 56.72
N GLU A 11 17.82 -11.68 56.52
CA GLU A 11 18.43 -11.88 55.20
C GLU A 11 18.16 -13.29 54.65
N GLN A 12 18.26 -14.34 55.47
CA GLN A 12 17.90 -15.70 55.06
C GLN A 12 16.41 -15.83 54.72
N THR A 13 15.53 -15.19 55.48
CA THR A 13 14.09 -15.21 55.20
C THR A 13 13.77 -14.45 53.92
N MET A 14 14.38 -13.28 53.69
CA MET A 14 14.22 -12.54 52.44
C MET A 14 14.76 -13.30 51.24
N GLN A 15 15.92 -13.97 51.37
CA GLN A 15 16.50 -14.79 50.30
C GLN A 15 15.59 -15.98 49.95
N PHE A 16 15.01 -16.65 50.95
CA PHE A 16 14.07 -17.74 50.74
C PHE A 16 12.79 -17.25 50.04
N VAL A 17 12.20 -16.16 50.53
CA VAL A 17 11.00 -15.55 49.93
C VAL A 17 11.25 -15.09 48.49
N THR A 18 12.39 -14.46 48.20
CA THR A 18 12.74 -14.10 46.82
C THR A 18 13.06 -15.31 45.93
N ALA A 19 13.67 -16.37 46.48
CA ALA A 19 13.93 -17.61 45.75
C ALA A 19 12.64 -18.37 45.41
N GLU A 20 11.59 -18.27 46.22
CA GLU A 20 10.31 -18.95 45.97
C GLU A 20 9.34 -18.10 45.12
N LEU A 21 9.36 -16.77 45.24
CA LEU A 21 8.49 -15.88 44.48
C LEU A 21 8.93 -15.68 43.03
N ARG A 22 10.25 -15.70 42.75
CA ARG A 22 10.78 -15.49 41.40
C ARG A 22 10.37 -16.60 40.40
N PRO A 23 10.40 -17.90 40.76
CA PRO A 23 9.89 -18.97 39.90
C PRO A 23 8.39 -18.86 39.61
N LYS A 24 7.58 -18.51 40.62
CA LYS A 24 6.12 -18.33 40.46
C LYS A 24 5.81 -17.20 39.47
N ALA A 25 6.43 -16.03 39.65
CA ALA A 25 6.27 -14.91 38.73
C ALA A 25 6.76 -15.24 37.30
N THR A 26 7.83 -16.04 37.17
CA THR A 26 8.33 -16.48 35.86
C THR A 26 7.36 -17.46 35.20
N HIS A 27 6.78 -18.39 35.98
CA HIS A 27 5.80 -19.35 35.49
C HIS A 27 4.51 -18.66 35.03
N GLU A 28 3.97 -17.73 35.81
CA GLU A 28 2.81 -16.92 35.43
C GLU A 28 3.07 -16.11 34.16
N ARG A 29 4.25 -15.47 34.06
CA ARG A 29 4.65 -14.74 32.84
C ARG A 29 4.67 -15.65 31.61
N LEU A 30 5.22 -16.86 31.74
CA LEU A 30 5.25 -17.84 30.63
C LEU A 30 3.84 -18.31 30.25
N ASN A 31 2.95 -18.51 31.23
CA ASN A 31 1.58 -18.92 30.96
C ASN A 31 0.80 -17.80 30.25
N ASN A 32 0.91 -16.56 30.74
CA ASN A 32 0.30 -15.40 30.12
C ASN A 32 0.84 -15.20 28.69
N GLN A 33 2.13 -15.42 28.46
CA GLN A 33 2.69 -15.33 27.11
C GLN A 33 2.09 -16.39 26.17
N ARG A 34 1.93 -17.64 26.64
CA ARG A 34 1.29 -18.70 25.85
C ARG A 34 -0.16 -18.37 25.52
N GLU A 35 -0.90 -17.79 26.46
CA GLU A 35 -2.27 -17.36 26.24
C GLU A 35 -2.34 -16.24 25.19
N VAL A 36 -1.45 -15.24 25.28
CA VAL A 36 -1.33 -14.17 24.28
C VAL A 36 -1.02 -14.74 22.89
N ASP A 37 -0.08 -15.68 22.80
CA ASP A 37 0.30 -16.30 21.53
C ASP A 37 -0.84 -17.15 20.94
N SER A 38 -1.61 -17.84 21.81
CA SER A 38 -2.81 -18.58 21.41
C SER A 38 -3.90 -17.65 20.86
N VAL A 39 -4.16 -16.52 21.53
CA VAL A 39 -5.16 -15.54 21.09
C VAL A 39 -4.74 -14.89 19.77
N LYS A 40 -3.45 -14.58 19.59
CA LYS A 40 -2.93 -14.07 18.31
C LYS A 40 -3.13 -15.05 17.17
N THR A 41 -2.80 -16.32 17.41
CA THR A 41 -2.97 -17.38 16.40
C THR A 41 -4.42 -17.54 15.97
N GLU A 42 -5.37 -17.55 16.92
CA GLU A 42 -6.79 -17.66 16.59
C GLU A 42 -7.31 -16.38 15.90
N SER A 43 -6.85 -15.21 16.31
CA SER A 43 -7.17 -13.94 15.64
C SER A 43 -6.74 -13.92 14.19
N GLU A 44 -5.51 -14.36 13.88
CA GLU A 44 -5.01 -14.48 12.51
C GLU A 44 -5.89 -15.40 11.66
N LYS A 45 -6.27 -16.56 12.23
CA LYS A 45 -7.16 -17.51 11.56
C LYS A 45 -8.53 -16.90 11.25
N MET A 46 -9.10 -16.14 12.20
CA MET A 46 -10.38 -15.44 12.00
C MET A 46 -10.29 -14.37 10.90
N ILE A 47 -9.18 -13.63 10.83
CA ILE A 47 -8.96 -12.63 9.77
C ILE A 47 -8.84 -13.33 8.41
N THR A 48 -8.05 -14.40 8.30
CA THR A 48 -7.91 -15.16 7.04
C THR A 48 -9.27 -15.65 6.55
N LEU A 49 -10.05 -16.32 7.41
CA LEU A 49 -11.40 -16.78 7.06
C LEU A 49 -12.33 -15.64 6.67
N SER A 50 -12.22 -14.49 7.34
CA SER A 50 -13.02 -13.31 7.00
C SER A 50 -12.67 -12.78 5.61
N LEU A 51 -11.37 -12.64 5.30
CA LEU A 51 -10.91 -12.19 3.98
C LEU A 51 -11.34 -13.15 2.88
N GLU A 52 -11.22 -14.46 3.09
CA GLU A 52 -11.70 -15.48 2.15
C GLU A 52 -13.21 -15.34 1.90
N ASN A 53 -14.01 -15.15 2.95
CA ASN A 53 -15.45 -14.94 2.82
C ASN A 53 -15.79 -13.64 2.09
N TYR A 54 -15.03 -12.55 2.32
CA TYR A 54 -15.20 -11.31 1.55
C TYR A 54 -14.88 -11.50 0.07
N ILE A 55 -13.77 -12.19 -0.24
CA ILE A 55 -13.40 -12.49 -1.62
C ILE A 55 -14.50 -13.33 -2.29
N ASN A 56 -14.93 -14.42 -1.65
CA ASN A 56 -16.00 -15.28 -2.15
C ASN A 56 -17.31 -14.50 -2.35
N ALA A 57 -17.68 -13.62 -1.41
CA ALA A 57 -18.85 -12.76 -1.56
C ALA A 57 -18.70 -11.83 -2.76
N LEU A 58 -17.57 -11.13 -2.89
CA LEU A 58 -17.29 -10.21 -3.99
C LEU A 58 -17.20 -10.91 -5.35
N MET A 59 -16.86 -12.20 -5.38
CA MET A 59 -16.84 -13.01 -6.59
C MET A 59 -18.21 -13.50 -7.03
N VAL A 60 -19.01 -14.02 -6.09
CA VAL A 60 -20.27 -14.74 -6.39
C VAL A 60 -21.46 -13.79 -6.47
N SER A 61 -21.43 -12.70 -5.71
CA SER A 61 -22.57 -11.81 -5.61
C SER A 61 -22.78 -10.97 -6.85
N LYS A 62 -24.04 -10.54 -7.00
CA LYS A 62 -24.36 -9.38 -7.83
C LYS A 62 -23.99 -8.10 -7.06
N ASP A 63 -24.34 -6.95 -7.63
CA ASP A 63 -23.94 -5.62 -7.16
C ASP A 63 -24.34 -5.30 -5.69
N ASP A 64 -25.18 -6.14 -5.06
CA ASP A 64 -25.76 -5.93 -3.73
C ASP A 64 -24.77 -5.97 -2.56
N VAL A 65 -23.58 -6.55 -2.76
CA VAL A 65 -22.53 -6.58 -1.73
C VAL A 65 -21.21 -5.97 -2.21
N ASP A 66 -21.22 -5.18 -3.28
CA ASP A 66 -20.00 -4.54 -3.79
C ASP A 66 -19.39 -3.57 -2.79
N LEU A 67 -20.21 -2.97 -1.92
CA LEU A 67 -19.71 -2.12 -0.82
C LEU A 67 -18.86 -2.89 0.20
N ASN A 68 -18.91 -4.21 0.21
CA ASN A 68 -17.99 -5.01 1.02
C ASN A 68 -16.54 -4.85 0.56
N ILE A 69 -16.27 -4.31 -0.64
CA ILE A 69 -14.92 -4.01 -1.09
C ILE A 69 -14.20 -3.05 -0.15
N PHE A 70 -14.90 -2.06 0.42
CA PHE A 70 -14.30 -1.12 1.37
C PHE A 70 -13.86 -1.85 2.64
N ARG A 71 -14.70 -2.75 3.14
CA ARG A 71 -14.41 -3.53 4.34
C ARG A 71 -13.29 -4.53 4.10
N PHE A 72 -13.31 -5.18 2.93
CA PHE A 72 -12.27 -6.07 2.47
C PHE A 72 -10.92 -5.36 2.40
N VAL A 73 -10.83 -4.26 1.64
CA VAL A 73 -9.58 -3.51 1.47
C VAL A 73 -9.07 -2.96 2.79
N TYR A 74 -9.96 -2.46 3.65
CA TYR A 74 -9.58 -2.01 4.99
C TYR A 74 -8.93 -3.13 5.81
N LEU A 75 -9.60 -4.28 5.93
CA LEU A 75 -9.10 -5.42 6.70
C LEU A 75 -7.80 -5.97 6.13
N TRP A 76 -7.75 -6.07 4.81
CA TRP A 76 -6.59 -6.53 4.08
C TRP A 76 -5.39 -5.62 4.32
N MET A 77 -5.52 -4.30 4.12
CA MET A 77 -4.46 -3.32 4.41
C MET A 77 -4.01 -3.32 5.86
N GLN A 78 -4.93 -3.46 6.81
CA GLN A 78 -4.59 -3.56 8.23
C GLN A 78 -3.77 -4.81 8.50
N TRP A 79 -4.16 -5.95 7.92
CA TRP A 79 -3.45 -7.20 8.09
C TRP A 79 -2.04 -7.17 7.49
N LEU A 80 -1.82 -6.43 6.38
CA LEU A 80 -0.49 -6.29 5.78
C LEU A 80 0.50 -5.60 6.71
N ARG A 81 0.02 -4.66 7.53
CA ARG A 81 0.85 -3.94 8.50
C ARG A 81 1.28 -4.85 9.65
N ASP A 82 0.38 -5.71 10.12
CA ASP A 82 0.55 -6.38 11.42
C ASP A 82 1.23 -7.75 11.31
N ALA A 83 0.87 -8.57 10.32
CA ALA A 83 1.24 -9.99 10.31
C ALA A 83 2.32 -10.35 9.27
N GLY A 84 2.68 -9.40 8.41
CA GLY A 84 3.47 -9.70 7.22
C GLY A 84 2.66 -10.51 6.19
N TRP A 85 2.88 -10.19 4.93
CA TRP A 85 2.16 -10.75 3.80
C TRP A 85 2.33 -12.27 3.65
N ARG A 86 1.22 -13.01 3.50
CA ARG A 86 1.25 -14.39 3.00
C ARG A 86 0.91 -14.40 1.51
N GLN A 87 1.78 -15.03 0.73
CA GLN A 87 1.69 -15.07 -0.75
C GLN A 87 0.48 -15.86 -1.27
N ARG A 88 -0.11 -16.74 -0.45
CA ARG A 88 -1.23 -17.62 -0.83
C ARG A 88 -2.55 -16.85 -1.00
N GLU A 89 -2.67 -15.69 -0.37
CA GLU A 89 -3.90 -14.91 -0.30
C GLU A 89 -4.06 -14.00 -1.54
N LEU A 90 -3.01 -13.83 -2.35
CA LEU A 90 -3.07 -13.17 -3.66
C LEU A 90 -3.83 -13.93 -4.72
N SER A 91 -3.73 -15.27 -4.70
CA SER A 91 -4.25 -16.10 -5.79
C SER A 91 -5.77 -16.17 -5.84
N ASN A 92 -6.45 -15.39 -4.99
CA ASN A 92 -7.89 -15.19 -5.04
C ASN A 92 -8.25 -13.71 -5.31
N LEU A 93 -7.30 -12.77 -5.25
CA LEU A 93 -7.57 -11.35 -5.55
C LEU A 93 -7.88 -11.13 -7.02
N ASP A 94 -7.18 -11.86 -7.88
CA ASP A 94 -7.37 -11.91 -9.33
C ASP A 94 -8.77 -12.39 -9.74
N LYS A 95 -9.47 -13.07 -8.84
CA LYS A 95 -10.83 -13.56 -9.07
C LYS A 95 -11.91 -12.51 -8.81
N ILE A 96 -11.61 -11.45 -8.06
CA ILE A 96 -12.57 -10.39 -7.80
C ILE A 96 -12.72 -9.53 -9.06
N PRO A 97 -13.95 -9.28 -9.55
CA PRO A 97 -14.15 -8.38 -10.68
C PRO A 97 -13.56 -6.98 -10.42
N PHE A 98 -12.74 -6.50 -11.35
CA PHE A 98 -11.95 -5.27 -11.15
C PHE A 98 -12.76 -4.01 -10.95
N HIS A 99 -13.92 -3.89 -11.58
CA HIS A 99 -14.80 -2.73 -11.41
C HIS A 99 -15.18 -2.50 -9.93
N LYS A 100 -15.17 -3.55 -9.11
CA LYS A 100 -15.43 -3.45 -7.66
C LYS A 100 -14.34 -2.70 -6.92
N PHE A 101 -13.10 -2.66 -7.43
CA PHE A 101 -12.00 -1.90 -6.83
C PHE A 101 -12.01 -0.41 -7.20
N LEU A 102 -12.79 0.03 -8.19
CA LEU A 102 -12.81 1.43 -8.63
C LEU A 102 -13.07 2.43 -7.48
N PRO A 103 -14.03 2.18 -6.56
CA PRO A 103 -14.32 3.11 -5.46
C PRO A 103 -13.19 3.22 -4.42
N VAL A 104 -12.31 2.21 -4.32
CA VAL A 104 -11.21 2.15 -3.35
C VAL A 104 -9.86 2.48 -3.98
N LEU A 105 -9.78 2.58 -5.31
CA LEU A 105 -8.53 2.74 -6.05
C LEU A 105 -7.71 3.94 -5.58
N ARG A 106 -8.38 5.09 -5.36
CA ARG A 106 -7.73 6.31 -4.84
C ARG A 106 -7.06 6.07 -3.48
N GLN A 107 -7.79 5.47 -2.54
CA GLN A 107 -7.26 5.15 -1.21
C GLN A 107 -6.08 4.16 -1.30
N MET A 108 -6.15 3.20 -2.21
CA MET A 108 -5.06 2.26 -2.45
C MET A 108 -3.80 3.00 -2.92
N MET A 109 -3.93 3.91 -3.89
CA MET A 109 -2.79 4.67 -4.43
C MET A 109 -2.13 5.59 -3.40
N GLU A 110 -2.89 6.20 -2.50
CA GLU A 110 -2.34 7.02 -1.41
C GLU A 110 -1.41 6.22 -0.47
N ASN A 111 -1.64 4.91 -0.33
CA ASN A 111 -0.83 4.04 0.51
C ASN A 111 0.42 3.48 -0.22
N MET A 112 0.69 3.88 -1.47
CA MET A 112 1.91 3.47 -2.19
C MET A 112 3.16 4.22 -1.75
N ALA A 113 3.01 5.32 -1.00
CA ALA A 113 4.04 6.31 -0.69
C ALA A 113 5.08 5.86 0.34
N GLY A 114 4.79 4.86 1.17
CA GLY A 114 5.68 4.55 2.30
C GLY A 114 6.95 3.81 1.87
N GLY A 115 8.03 4.03 2.60
CA GLY A 115 9.28 3.28 2.45
C GLY A 115 9.27 1.91 3.15
N ASP A 116 8.19 1.55 3.82
CA ASP A 116 8.09 0.33 4.61
C ASP A 116 7.74 -0.92 3.77
N ALA A 117 7.88 -2.09 4.40
CA ALA A 117 7.54 -3.36 3.76
C ALA A 117 6.06 -3.40 3.33
N THR A 118 5.17 -2.80 4.13
CA THR A 118 3.74 -2.68 3.84
C THR A 118 3.50 -1.94 2.53
N SER A 119 4.08 -0.76 2.36
CA SER A 119 3.89 0.05 1.17
C SER A 119 4.50 -0.62 -0.06
N THR A 120 5.59 -1.36 0.10
CA THR A 120 6.14 -2.20 -0.97
C THR A 120 5.14 -3.28 -1.41
N GLN A 121 4.46 -3.92 -0.47
CA GLN A 121 3.43 -4.93 -0.78
C GLN A 121 2.21 -4.29 -1.44
N ILE A 122 1.75 -3.15 -0.93
CA ILE A 122 0.64 -2.38 -1.51
C ILE A 122 0.96 -1.97 -2.94
N ARG A 123 2.17 -1.48 -3.21
CA ARG A 123 2.67 -1.19 -4.56
C ARG A 123 2.66 -2.41 -5.46
N GLN A 124 3.13 -3.56 -4.98
CA GLN A 124 3.13 -4.79 -5.77
C GLN A 124 1.72 -5.21 -6.15
N VAL A 125 0.75 -5.04 -5.25
CA VAL A 125 -0.63 -5.45 -5.52
C VAL A 125 -1.32 -4.45 -6.42
N ILE A 126 -1.17 -3.15 -6.17
CA ILE A 126 -1.72 -2.11 -7.06
C ILE A 126 -1.10 -2.22 -8.45
N GLY A 127 0.21 -2.43 -8.54
CA GLY A 127 0.89 -2.69 -9.81
C GLY A 127 0.32 -3.92 -10.52
N ALA A 128 0.03 -5.00 -9.79
CA ALA A 128 -0.62 -6.19 -10.34
C ALA A 128 -2.08 -5.94 -10.76
N LEU A 129 -2.84 -5.15 -10.00
CA LEU A 129 -4.21 -4.76 -10.33
C LEU A 129 -4.29 -3.79 -11.53
N LEU A 130 -3.23 -2.99 -11.76
CA LEU A 130 -3.20 -1.94 -12.79
C LEU A 130 -2.57 -2.41 -14.12
N ILE A 131 -1.43 -3.10 -14.09
CA ILE A 131 -0.58 -3.32 -15.29
C ILE A 131 -0.69 -4.74 -15.83
N ASP A 132 -0.40 -5.76 -15.00
CA ASP A 132 -0.61 -7.20 -15.28
C ASP A 132 -0.26 -8.08 -14.08
N PHE A 133 -1.14 -9.04 -13.77
CA PHE A 133 -0.88 -10.16 -12.87
C PHE A 133 0.03 -11.22 -13.52
N GLU A 134 -0.04 -11.34 -14.86
CA GLU A 134 0.56 -12.42 -15.65
C GLU A 134 2.11 -12.45 -15.61
N ALA A 135 2.74 -11.28 -15.43
CA ALA A 135 4.20 -11.18 -15.33
C ALA A 135 4.79 -11.80 -14.04
N ARG A 136 3.99 -12.04 -12.99
CA ARG A 136 4.47 -12.63 -11.72
C ARG A 136 4.31 -14.15 -11.65
N CYS A 137 3.38 -14.75 -12.38
CA CYS A 137 3.25 -16.22 -12.42
C CYS A 137 4.39 -16.89 -13.20
N SER A 138 4.90 -16.22 -14.24
CA SER A 138 5.96 -16.76 -15.10
C SER A 138 7.34 -16.82 -14.44
N SER A 139 7.60 -16.08 -13.35
CA SER A 139 8.91 -16.08 -12.69
C SER A 139 9.02 -17.00 -11.46
N MET A 140 7.96 -17.72 -11.06
CA MET A 140 7.96 -18.49 -9.80
C MET A 140 7.14 -19.80 -9.82
N ALA A 141 7.06 -20.51 -10.94
CA ALA A 141 6.52 -21.88 -10.94
C ALA A 141 7.56 -22.89 -10.40
N PRO A 142 7.32 -23.60 -9.28
CA PRO A 142 8.06 -24.82 -9.00
C PRO A 142 7.68 -25.88 -10.04
N ALA A 143 8.66 -26.60 -10.56
CA ALA A 143 8.58 -27.48 -11.73
C ALA A 143 7.52 -28.63 -11.69
N ASN A 144 6.76 -28.80 -10.61
CA ASN A 144 5.96 -30.00 -10.35
C ASN A 144 4.49 -29.75 -9.95
N ALA A 145 3.85 -28.65 -10.37
CA ALA A 145 2.39 -28.49 -10.19
C ALA A 145 1.66 -28.76 -11.51
N ARG A 146 1.16 -30.00 -11.69
CA ARG A 146 0.20 -30.35 -12.74
C ARG A 146 -1.22 -29.98 -12.29
N LEU A 147 -1.93 -29.31 -13.19
CA LEU A 147 -3.38 -29.19 -13.32
C LEU A 147 -4.14 -28.44 -12.21
N THR A 148 -4.51 -27.20 -12.53
CA THR A 148 -5.92 -26.80 -12.62
C THR A 148 -5.98 -25.59 -13.54
N GLU A 149 -7.01 -25.52 -14.39
CA GLU A 149 -7.27 -24.41 -15.30
C GLU A 149 -7.19 -23.08 -14.51
N CYS A 150 -6.10 -22.33 -14.70
CA CYS A 150 -6.11 -20.92 -14.35
C CYS A 150 -7.11 -20.26 -15.28
N VAL A 151 -8.27 -19.91 -14.71
CA VAL A 151 -9.17 -18.89 -15.27
C VAL A 151 -8.29 -17.74 -15.77
N PRO A 152 -8.48 -17.24 -17.01
CA PRO A 152 -7.62 -16.21 -17.56
C PRO A 152 -7.56 -15.05 -16.55
N PRO A 153 -6.37 -14.47 -16.29
CA PRO A 153 -6.26 -13.33 -15.40
C PRO A 153 -7.26 -12.30 -15.92
N ALA A 154 -8.19 -11.88 -15.06
CA ALA A 154 -9.15 -10.87 -15.46
C ALA A 154 -8.35 -9.67 -16.01
N GLU A 155 -8.81 -9.09 -17.11
CA GLU A 155 -8.07 -8.00 -17.75
C GLU A 155 -8.01 -6.80 -16.77
N ASN A 156 -6.84 -6.18 -16.60
CA ASN A 156 -6.56 -5.28 -15.47
C ASN A 156 -7.39 -3.99 -15.46
N VAL A 157 -7.46 -3.29 -14.31
CA VAL A 157 -8.20 -2.03 -14.16
C VAL A 157 -7.78 -0.98 -15.20
N ALA A 158 -6.48 -0.84 -15.48
CA ALA A 158 -6.05 0.14 -16.48
C ALA A 158 -6.40 -0.29 -17.91
N LYS A 159 -6.54 -1.59 -18.19
CA LYS A 159 -6.98 -2.11 -19.50
C LYS A 159 -8.50 -1.98 -19.68
N GLN A 160 -9.27 -2.38 -18.67
CA GLN A 160 -10.75 -2.35 -18.72
C GLN A 160 -11.34 -0.96 -18.47
N HIS A 161 -10.71 -0.19 -17.57
CA HIS A 161 -11.21 1.09 -17.08
C HIS A 161 -10.10 2.17 -17.03
N PRO A 162 -9.39 2.44 -18.14
CA PRO A 162 -8.29 3.40 -18.15
C PRO A 162 -8.72 4.81 -17.75
N HIS A 163 -9.96 5.20 -18.07
CA HIS A 163 -10.53 6.50 -17.72
C HIS A 163 -10.75 6.70 -16.21
N HIS A 164 -10.68 5.64 -15.40
CA HIS A 164 -10.71 5.74 -13.95
C HIS A 164 -9.30 5.71 -13.34
N ALA A 165 -8.41 4.87 -13.86
CA ALA A 165 -7.08 4.68 -13.31
C ALA A 165 -6.07 5.75 -13.76
N VAL A 166 -6.01 6.06 -15.06
CA VAL A 166 -5.01 6.97 -15.64
C VAL A 166 -5.10 8.38 -15.06
N PRO A 167 -6.29 9.00 -14.90
CA PRO A 167 -6.38 10.34 -14.32
C PRO A 167 -5.88 10.41 -12.88
N LEU A 168 -6.15 9.37 -12.09
CA LEU A 168 -5.69 9.31 -10.70
C LEU A 168 -4.17 9.12 -10.62
N LEU A 169 -3.59 8.27 -11.48
CA LEU A 169 -2.14 8.11 -11.59
C LEU A 169 -1.46 9.43 -11.99
N LEU A 170 -2.04 10.15 -12.95
CA LEU A 170 -1.53 11.46 -13.37
C LEU A 170 -1.65 12.50 -12.26
N ALA A 171 -2.74 12.50 -11.49
CA ALA A 171 -2.87 13.39 -10.33
C ALA A 171 -1.74 13.15 -9.32
N HIS A 172 -1.46 11.89 -8.99
CA HIS A 172 -0.34 11.54 -8.10
C HIS A 172 1.03 11.86 -8.71
N ALA A 173 1.22 11.62 -10.01
CA ALA A 173 2.47 11.91 -10.72
C ALA A 173 2.76 13.42 -10.85
N ASN A 174 1.75 14.28 -10.75
CA ASN A 174 1.89 15.73 -10.85
C ASN A 174 1.74 16.45 -9.50
N THR A 175 1.50 15.74 -8.38
CA THR A 175 1.22 16.36 -7.07
C THR A 175 2.35 17.28 -6.59
N ASP A 176 3.61 16.99 -6.95
CA ASP A 176 4.76 17.78 -6.50
C ASP A 176 5.06 19.02 -7.37
N ARG A 177 4.36 19.21 -8.51
CA ARG A 177 4.64 20.32 -9.43
C ARG A 177 4.32 21.69 -8.82
N ASP A 178 3.34 21.77 -7.93
CA ASP A 178 2.94 23.03 -7.27
C ASP A 178 3.91 23.44 -6.14
N CYS A 179 4.69 22.49 -5.60
CA CYS A 179 5.60 22.73 -4.49
C CYS A 179 6.96 23.30 -4.93
N SER A 180 7.29 23.20 -6.23
CA SER A 180 8.52 23.75 -6.79
C SER A 180 8.37 25.22 -7.18
N SER A 181 8.01 26.09 -6.24
CA SER A 181 8.13 27.53 -6.48
C SER A 181 9.62 27.93 -6.49
N PRO A 182 10.08 28.72 -7.48
CA PRO A 182 11.44 29.20 -7.54
C PRO A 182 11.57 30.44 -6.64
N THR A 183 11.55 30.26 -5.32
CA THR A 183 12.07 31.31 -4.43
C THR A 183 13.52 30.92 -4.09
N PRO A 184 14.53 31.49 -4.79
CA PRO A 184 15.93 31.18 -4.52
C PRO A 184 16.34 31.84 -3.19
N GLY A 185 16.04 31.19 -2.08
CA GLY A 185 16.70 31.44 -0.80
C GLY A 185 18.10 30.81 -0.82
N PRO A 186 19.16 31.50 -0.37
CA PRO A 186 20.55 31.02 -0.41
C PRO A 186 20.85 29.80 0.49
N GLU A 187 19.84 29.18 1.10
CA GLU A 187 19.98 28.01 2.00
C GLU A 187 19.11 26.80 1.59
N ALA A 188 18.57 26.78 0.36
CA ALA A 188 17.82 25.62 -0.16
C ALA A 188 18.78 24.45 -0.46
N ASN A 189 19.09 23.69 0.59
CA ASN A 189 19.86 22.45 0.55
C ASN A 189 19.34 21.50 -0.55
N ALA A 190 20.27 20.82 -1.21
CA ALA A 190 20.07 19.87 -2.32
C ALA A 190 19.13 18.66 -2.04
N SER A 191 18.40 18.64 -0.92
CA SER A 191 17.41 17.61 -0.55
C SER A 191 15.99 17.83 -1.07
N GLN A 192 15.65 18.98 -1.68
CA GLN A 192 14.29 19.26 -2.17
C GLN A 192 13.99 18.79 -3.61
N ARG A 193 14.94 18.16 -4.31
CA ARG A 193 14.73 17.71 -5.70
C ARG A 193 14.30 16.24 -5.85
N THR A 194 14.26 15.47 -4.77
CA THR A 194 13.71 14.11 -4.83
C THR A 194 12.20 14.22 -4.65
N GLY A 195 11.44 14.10 -5.74
CA GLY A 195 9.98 14.06 -5.71
C GLY A 195 9.47 13.03 -4.69
N SER A 196 8.22 13.18 -4.25
CA SER A 196 7.63 12.29 -3.27
C SER A 196 7.71 10.83 -3.76
N PRO A 197 7.89 9.85 -2.85
CA PRO A 197 7.92 8.45 -3.23
C PRO A 197 6.66 8.03 -4.01
N THR A 198 5.51 8.64 -3.71
CA THR A 198 4.25 8.46 -4.42
C THR A 198 4.37 8.86 -5.90
N THR A 199 4.94 10.04 -6.15
CA THR A 199 5.15 10.58 -7.50
C THR A 199 6.03 9.64 -8.32
N ALA A 200 7.13 9.16 -7.74
CA ALA A 200 8.04 8.25 -8.42
C ALA A 200 7.35 6.93 -8.80
N VAL A 201 6.52 6.38 -7.91
CA VAL A 201 5.79 5.14 -8.14
C VAL A 201 4.69 5.32 -9.18
N ALA A 202 3.93 6.42 -9.11
CA ALA A 202 2.91 6.74 -10.09
C ALA A 202 3.53 6.91 -11.49
N MET A 203 4.68 7.56 -11.59
CA MET A 203 5.43 7.71 -12.84
C MET A 203 5.95 6.37 -13.37
N ASP A 204 6.47 5.49 -12.51
CA ASP A 204 6.87 4.12 -12.91
C ASP A 204 5.68 3.33 -13.47
N ILE A 205 4.52 3.41 -12.81
CA ILE A 205 3.29 2.76 -13.29
C ILE A 205 2.85 3.35 -14.64
N LEU A 206 2.83 4.67 -14.78
CA LEU A 206 2.49 5.34 -16.05
C LEU A 206 3.43 4.94 -17.18
N ASN A 207 4.74 4.87 -16.93
CA ASN A 207 5.71 4.42 -17.92
C ASN A 207 5.42 2.99 -18.36
N LYS A 208 5.10 2.08 -17.42
CA LYS A 208 4.68 0.71 -17.77
C LYS A 208 3.39 0.68 -18.58
N LEU A 209 2.42 1.54 -18.27
CA LEU A 209 1.19 1.65 -19.08
C LEU A 209 1.45 2.15 -20.50
N LYS A 210 2.49 2.98 -20.71
CA LYS A 210 2.90 3.43 -22.07
C LYS A 210 3.52 2.32 -22.91
N GLU A 211 4.04 1.26 -22.28
CA GLU A 211 4.55 0.09 -22.98
C GLU A 211 3.41 -0.83 -23.47
N VAL A 212 2.19 -0.69 -22.94
CA VAL A 212 1.01 -1.44 -23.38
C VAL A 212 0.42 -0.77 -24.63
N PRO A 213 0.45 -1.42 -25.82
CA PRO A 213 0.05 -0.78 -27.08
C PRO A 213 -1.35 -0.17 -27.07
N GLU A 214 -2.30 -0.83 -26.42
CA GLU A 214 -3.70 -0.42 -26.31
C GLU A 214 -3.89 0.84 -25.45
N LEU A 215 -3.00 1.06 -24.47
CA LEU A 215 -3.09 2.16 -23.50
C LEU A 215 -2.18 3.34 -23.82
N LYS A 216 -1.12 3.11 -24.60
CA LYS A 216 -0.09 4.10 -24.92
C LYS A 216 -0.66 5.43 -25.41
N GLU A 217 -1.53 5.37 -26.41
CA GLU A 217 -2.10 6.58 -27.01
C GLU A 217 -3.06 7.30 -26.05
N LEU A 218 -3.84 6.54 -25.28
CA LEU A 218 -4.75 7.10 -24.28
C LEU A 218 -3.98 7.80 -23.15
N VAL A 219 -2.92 7.18 -22.62
CA VAL A 219 -2.06 7.79 -21.60
C VAL A 219 -1.45 9.09 -22.14
N ARG A 220 -0.96 9.10 -23.38
CA ARG A 220 -0.41 10.29 -24.03
C ARG A 220 -1.43 11.43 -24.15
N GLN A 221 -2.69 11.12 -24.51
CA GLN A 221 -3.77 12.10 -24.59
C GLN A 221 -4.08 12.71 -23.24
N TRP A 222 -4.19 11.89 -22.19
CA TRP A 222 -4.41 12.36 -20.83
C TRP A 222 -3.25 13.22 -20.31
N GLU A 223 -2.00 12.84 -20.58
CA GLU A 223 -0.82 13.66 -20.22
C GLU A 223 -0.84 15.04 -20.89
N THR A 224 -1.21 15.07 -22.17
CA THR A 224 -1.33 16.32 -22.93
C THR A 224 -2.42 17.21 -22.32
N MET A 225 -3.58 16.63 -22.03
CA MET A 225 -4.71 17.36 -21.44
C MET A 225 -4.39 17.88 -20.04
N VAL A 226 -3.84 17.04 -19.15
CA VAL A 226 -3.46 17.44 -17.79
C VAL A 226 -2.39 18.54 -17.82
N SER A 227 -1.39 18.43 -18.70
CA SER A 227 -0.37 19.48 -18.85
C SER A 227 -0.98 20.80 -19.31
N ALA A 228 -1.90 20.77 -20.28
CA ALA A 228 -2.61 21.97 -20.72
C ALA A 228 -3.47 22.58 -19.60
N MET A 229 -4.14 21.75 -18.79
CA MET A 229 -4.93 22.22 -17.64
C MET A 229 -4.05 22.87 -16.56
N ILE A 230 -2.91 22.27 -16.22
CA ILE A 230 -1.95 22.84 -15.26
C ILE A 230 -1.46 24.21 -15.76
N ASN A 231 -1.03 24.29 -17.02
CA ASN A 231 -0.52 25.54 -17.61
C ASN A 231 -1.59 26.63 -17.74
N ALA A 232 -2.87 26.25 -17.89
CA ALA A 232 -3.97 27.22 -17.92
C ALA A 232 -4.26 27.86 -16.55
N VAL A 233 -3.91 27.17 -15.46
CA VAL A 233 -4.14 27.64 -14.08
C VAL A 233 -2.98 28.53 -13.60
N ASP A 234 -1.77 28.30 -14.07
CA ASP A 234 -0.59 29.14 -13.77
C ASP A 234 -0.12 29.93 -15.01
N PRO A 235 -0.74 31.09 -15.31
CA PRO A 235 -0.36 31.90 -16.46
C PRO A 235 1.00 32.61 -16.29
N SER A 236 1.69 32.47 -15.14
CA SER A 236 2.98 33.13 -14.89
C SER A 236 4.11 32.62 -15.80
N ASP A 237 3.93 31.47 -16.44
CA ASP A 237 4.82 30.88 -17.44
C ASP A 237 4.37 31.11 -18.90
N SER A 238 3.35 31.95 -19.15
CA SER A 238 2.98 32.31 -20.53
C SER A 238 4.01 33.28 -21.13
N PRO A 239 4.72 32.91 -22.22
CA PRO A 239 5.72 33.76 -22.87
C PRO A 239 5.07 34.84 -23.77
N LEU A 240 3.88 35.32 -23.40
CA LEU A 240 3.21 36.44 -24.05
C LEU A 240 3.46 37.71 -23.22
N SER A 241 4.73 38.05 -22.99
CA SER A 241 5.10 39.45 -22.89
C SER A 241 4.86 40.04 -24.28
N MET A 242 3.67 40.60 -24.48
CA MET A 242 3.50 41.60 -25.53
C MET A 242 4.39 42.77 -25.15
N ASP A 243 5.59 42.79 -25.72
CA ASP A 243 6.37 44.01 -25.89
C ASP A 243 5.49 44.95 -26.70
N GLY A 244 4.76 45.81 -26.00
CA GLY A 244 4.09 46.94 -26.59
C GLY A 244 5.16 47.88 -27.12
N GLU A 245 5.51 47.73 -28.39
CA GLU A 245 6.07 48.82 -29.18
C GLU A 245 5.01 49.92 -29.25
N GLU A 246 5.06 50.82 -28.27
CA GLU A 246 4.45 52.13 -28.30
C GLU A 246 5.21 52.93 -29.38
N GLN A 247 4.71 52.88 -30.63
CA GLN A 247 5.14 53.78 -31.69
C GLN A 247 4.42 55.11 -31.48
N ASP A 248 5.17 56.10 -31.01
CA ASP A 248 4.77 57.51 -30.99
C ASP A 248 4.57 58.02 -32.43
N GLU A 249 3.35 58.47 -32.74
CA GLU A 249 3.03 59.44 -33.81
C GLU A 249 2.60 60.78 -33.19
#